data_AF-A0A0D6AXU1-F1
#
_entry.id   AF-A0A0D6AXU1-F1
#
_cell.length_a   1.000
_cell.length_b   1.000
_cell.length_c   1.000
_cell.angle_alpha   90.00
_cell.angle_beta   90.00
_cell.angle_gamma   90.00
#
_symmetry.space_group_name_H-M   'P 1'
#
loop_
_entity.id
_entity.type
_entity.pdbx_description
1 polymer ?
#
loop_
_entity_poly.entity_id
_entity_poly.type
_entity_poly.pdbx_seq_one_letter_code
_entity_poly.pdbx_strand_id
1 'polypeptide(L)'
;MQNPPAILIQKTPSGLMPYGPHSGPMLDDLPIGQVLTAKPRKGRLLPWNGAYWAGLRTAVENSEAWPTDKHLHQDLKRLCGYVEHYFSPLSGQWEIRVQSTAFDRMGQPEFAAFFRLAQMRFAQQMGFDPWAVGSAA
;
A
#
# COMPACT_ATOMS: atom_id res chain seq x y z
N MET A 1 9.89 24.65 6.65
CA MET A 1 8.96 25.11 5.61
C MET A 1 8.34 23.88 4.98
N GLN A 2 7.03 23.70 5.08
CA GLN A 2 6.34 22.61 4.39
C GLN A 2 6.20 23.02 2.92
N ASN A 3 6.75 22.23 2.00
CA ASN A 3 6.53 22.46 0.59
C ASN A 3 5.03 22.34 0.29
N PRO A 4 4.46 23.22 -0.55
CA PRO A 4 3.08 23.09 -0.96
C PRO A 4 2.85 21.69 -1.56
N PRO A 5 1.66 21.10 -1.35
CA PRO A 5 1.34 19.78 -1.87
C PRO A 5 1.52 19.77 -3.39
N ALA A 6 2.19 18.74 -3.91
CA ALA A 6 2.41 18.63 -5.34
C ALA A 6 1.09 18.37 -6.06
N ILE A 7 0.86 19.02 -7.21
CA ILE A 7 -0.26 18.71 -8.10
C ILE A 7 -0.07 17.28 -8.62
N LEU A 8 -1.04 16.41 -8.40
CA LEU A 8 -1.03 15.03 -8.86
C LEU A 8 -2.00 14.88 -10.04
N ILE A 9 -1.57 14.18 -11.08
CA ILE A 9 -2.37 13.86 -12.25
C ILE A 9 -2.35 12.35 -12.51
N GLN A 10 -3.48 11.80 -12.94
CA GLN A 10 -3.63 10.40 -13.32
C GLN A 10 -4.00 10.28 -14.80
N LYS A 11 -3.49 9.23 -15.44
CA LYS A 11 -3.86 8.87 -16.82
C LYS A 11 -5.12 8.01 -16.79
N THR A 12 -6.19 8.50 -17.41
CA THR A 12 -7.47 7.80 -17.59
C THR A 12 -7.70 7.54 -19.09
N PRO A 13 -8.68 6.70 -19.47
CA PRO A 13 -9.02 6.50 -20.89
C PRO A 13 -9.44 7.78 -21.60
N SER A 14 -9.98 8.76 -20.87
CA SER A 14 -10.43 10.05 -21.38
C SER A 14 -9.34 11.12 -21.44
N GLY A 15 -8.15 10.87 -20.87
CA GLY A 15 -7.03 11.82 -20.89
C GLY A 15 -6.27 11.89 -19.57
N LEU A 16 -5.75 13.08 -19.25
CA LEU A 16 -5.13 13.36 -17.95
C LEU A 16 -6.16 14.02 -17.05
N MET A 17 -6.35 13.49 -15.84
CA MET A 17 -7.27 14.04 -14.84
C MET A 17 -6.53 14.35 -13.54
N PRO A 18 -6.98 15.33 -12.73
CA PRO A 18 -6.45 15.55 -11.40
C PRO A 18 -6.59 14.29 -10.53
N TYR A 19 -5.60 14.06 -9.68
CA TYR A 19 -5.57 12.95 -8.75
C TYR A 19 -5.64 13.46 -7.30
N GLY A 20 -6.70 13.08 -6.59
CA GLY A 20 -6.94 13.51 -5.21
C GLY A 20 -7.60 14.88 -5.09
N PRO A 21 -8.13 15.21 -3.89
CA PRO A 21 -9.02 16.36 -3.69
C PRO A 21 -8.30 17.73 -3.77
N HIS A 22 -6.99 17.77 -3.56
CA HIS A 22 -6.20 19.01 -3.62
C HIS A 22 -5.77 19.37 -5.06
N SER A 23 -5.62 18.39 -5.94
CA SER A 23 -5.06 18.62 -7.28
C SER A 23 -6.02 19.33 -8.23
N GLY A 24 -7.34 19.20 -8.04
CA GLY A 24 -8.35 19.88 -8.86
C GLY A 24 -8.27 21.40 -8.75
N PRO A 25 -8.49 21.96 -7.54
CA PRO A 25 -8.40 23.41 -7.32
C PRO A 25 -7.04 23.99 -7.73
N MET A 26 -5.95 23.25 -7.46
CA MET A 26 -4.61 23.69 -7.84
C MET A 26 -4.36 23.71 -9.34
N LEU A 27 -5.07 22.91 -10.14
CA LEU A 27 -5.02 22.98 -11.60
C LEU A 27 -5.86 24.16 -12.12
N ASP A 28 -7.01 24.42 -11.50
CA ASP A 28 -7.90 25.52 -11.86
C ASP A 28 -7.25 26.89 -11.61
N ASP A 29 -6.38 26.98 -10.60
CA ASP A 29 -5.61 28.18 -10.26
C ASP A 29 -4.40 28.44 -11.20
N LEU A 30 -4.06 27.52 -12.11
CA LEU A 30 -2.92 27.70 -13.00
C LEU A 30 -3.23 28.68 -14.13
N PRO A 31 -2.27 29.53 -14.54
CA PRO A 31 -2.45 30.37 -15.71
C PRO A 31 -2.54 29.52 -16.99
N ILE A 32 -3.41 29.93 -17.91
CA ILE A 32 -3.56 29.27 -19.21
C ILE A 32 -2.21 29.27 -19.95
N GLY A 33 -1.76 28.09 -20.39
CA GLY A 33 -0.47 27.90 -21.05
C GLY A 33 0.68 27.51 -20.10
N GLN A 34 0.44 27.39 -18.79
CA GLN A 34 1.44 26.91 -17.85
C GLN A 34 1.85 25.47 -18.15
N VAL A 35 3.16 25.25 -18.30
CA VAL A 35 3.72 23.91 -18.52
C VAL A 35 4.06 23.27 -17.18
N LEU A 36 3.61 22.04 -16.97
CA LEU A 36 3.92 21.23 -15.80
C LEU A 36 4.93 20.13 -16.17
N THR A 37 5.91 19.89 -15.29
CA THR A 37 6.79 18.72 -15.42
C THR A 37 6.14 17.52 -14.72
N ALA A 38 5.68 16.54 -15.49
CA ALA A 38 5.15 15.29 -14.95
C ALA A 38 6.23 14.21 -14.94
N LYS A 39 6.47 13.61 -13.77
CA LYS A 39 7.25 12.36 -13.65
C LYS A 39 6.31 11.26 -13.17
N PRO A 40 6.27 10.09 -13.83
CA PRO A 40 5.52 8.95 -13.31
C PRO A 40 5.97 8.65 -11.88
N ARG A 41 5.04 8.73 -10.92
CA ARG A 41 5.36 8.34 -9.55
C ARG A 41 5.55 6.83 -9.52
N LYS A 42 6.74 6.39 -9.09
CA LYS A 42 6.95 5.03 -8.60
C LYS A 42 6.35 4.98 -7.19
N GLY A 43 5.27 4.23 -7.03
CA GLY A 43 4.54 4.14 -5.78
C GLY A 43 3.07 3.83 -6.03
N ARG A 44 2.40 3.39 -4.98
CA ARG A 44 1.00 2.95 -5.03
C ARG A 44 0.07 4.10 -5.35
N LEU A 45 -1.06 3.77 -5.97
CA LEU A 45 -2.24 4.62 -5.92
C LEU A 45 -2.66 4.76 -4.44
N LEU A 46 -2.71 6.00 -3.94
CA LEU A 46 -3.08 6.37 -2.58
C LEU A 46 -4.33 5.63 -2.04
N PRO A 47 -5.42 5.45 -2.82
CA PRO A 47 -6.60 4.69 -2.39
C PRO A 47 -6.31 3.22 -2.06
N TRP A 48 -5.41 2.57 -2.81
CA TRP A 48 -5.09 1.16 -2.62
C TRP A 48 -4.30 0.92 -1.34
N ASN A 49 -3.40 1.86 -1.00
CA ASN A 49 -2.69 1.80 0.28
C ASN A 49 -3.66 2.05 1.45
N GLY A 50 -4.59 3.00 1.31
CA GLY A 50 -5.63 3.26 2.29
C GLY A 50 -6.51 2.03 2.56
N ALA A 51 -7.04 1.41 1.50
CA ALA A 51 -7.87 0.21 1.60
C ALA A 51 -7.13 -0.97 2.26
N TYR A 52 -5.85 -1.14 1.95
CA TYR A 52 -5.01 -2.17 2.56
C TYR A 52 -4.94 -2.00 4.09
N TRP A 53 -4.52 -0.83 4.57
CA TRP A 53 -4.39 -0.55 6.00
C TRP A 53 -5.73 -0.49 6.73
N ALA A 54 -6.81 -0.10 6.04
CA ALA A 54 -8.15 -0.15 6.60
C ALA A 54 -8.55 -1.60 6.93
N GLY A 55 -8.41 -2.53 5.98
CA GLY A 55 -8.73 -3.92 6.26
C GLY A 55 -7.78 -4.59 7.26
N LEU A 56 -6.50 -4.16 7.35
CA LEU A 56 -5.63 -4.62 8.45
C LEU A 56 -6.17 -4.21 9.82
N ARG A 57 -6.70 -2.99 9.96
CA ARG A 57 -7.31 -2.55 11.22
C ARG A 57 -8.56 -3.37 11.54
N THR A 58 -9.45 -3.55 10.57
CA THR A 58 -10.62 -4.43 10.71
C THR A 58 -10.21 -5.85 11.13
N ALA A 59 -9.16 -6.40 10.53
CA ALA A 59 -8.65 -7.73 10.86
C ALA A 59 -8.18 -7.83 12.31
N VAL A 60 -7.43 -6.84 12.79
CA VAL A 60 -6.92 -6.78 14.17
C VAL A 60 -8.07 -6.64 15.16
N GLU A 61 -9.04 -5.76 14.86
CA GLU A 61 -10.24 -5.56 15.69
C GLU A 61 -11.12 -6.81 15.81
N ASN A 62 -11.24 -7.61 14.74
CA ASN A 62 -12.09 -8.80 14.73
C ASN A 62 -11.40 -10.07 15.23
N SER A 63 -10.06 -10.13 15.20
CA SER A 63 -9.32 -11.34 15.58
C SER A 63 -8.67 -11.27 16.95
N GLU A 64 -8.39 -10.05 17.46
CA GLU A 64 -7.58 -9.80 18.67
C GLU A 64 -6.21 -10.54 18.71
N ALA A 65 -5.80 -11.14 17.59
CA ALA A 65 -4.61 -12.01 17.52
C ALA A 65 -3.31 -11.22 17.39
N TRP A 66 -3.40 -9.94 17.02
CA TRP A 66 -2.24 -9.06 16.88
C TRP A 66 -2.44 -7.77 17.69
N PRO A 67 -1.36 -7.23 18.29
CA PRO A 67 -1.45 -5.99 19.05
C PRO A 67 -1.60 -4.75 18.16
N THR A 68 -1.08 -4.79 16.93
CA THR A 68 -1.23 -3.69 15.96
C THR A 68 -1.28 -4.19 14.51
N ASP A 69 -1.83 -3.37 13.62
CA ASP A 69 -1.84 -3.56 12.16
C ASP A 69 -0.44 -3.80 11.57
N LYS A 70 0.60 -3.19 12.15
CA LYS A 70 2.00 -3.42 11.75
C LYS A 70 2.47 -4.85 12.02
N HIS A 71 2.02 -5.49 13.11
CA HIS A 71 2.38 -6.87 13.41
C HIS A 71 1.70 -7.83 12.43
N LEU A 72 0.39 -7.63 12.19
CA LEU A 72 -0.33 -8.38 11.17
C LEU A 72 0.31 -8.21 9.78
N HIS A 73 0.72 -6.99 9.43
CA HIS A 73 1.44 -6.72 8.19
C HIS A 73 2.74 -7.53 8.06
N GLN A 74 3.53 -7.63 9.13
CA GLN A 74 4.76 -8.44 9.13
C GLN A 74 4.47 -9.92 8.97
N ASP A 75 3.44 -10.45 9.64
CA ASP A 75 3.07 -11.86 9.50
C ASP A 75 2.50 -12.18 8.12
N LEU A 76 1.73 -11.27 7.51
CA LEU A 76 1.28 -11.44 6.12
C LEU A 76 2.44 -11.46 5.14
N LYS A 77 3.49 -10.65 5.35
CA LYS A 77 4.72 -10.74 4.54
C LYS A 77 5.40 -12.10 4.71
N ARG A 78 5.49 -12.63 5.93
CA ARG A 78 6.02 -13.97 6.18
C ARG A 78 5.21 -15.04 5.46
N LEU A 79 3.89 -14.98 5.60
CA LEU A 79 2.95 -15.91 4.99
C LEU A 79 3.00 -15.89 3.45
N CYS A 80 3.29 -14.72 2.87
CA CYS A 80 3.45 -14.55 1.43
C CYS A 80 4.88 -14.83 0.93
N GLY A 81 5.82 -15.21 1.80
CA GLY A 81 7.19 -15.58 1.42
C GLY A 81 8.16 -14.41 1.22
N TYR A 82 7.81 -13.19 1.65
CA TYR A 82 8.69 -12.01 1.59
C TYR A 82 9.68 -11.99 2.78
N VAL A 83 10.48 -13.05 2.87
CA VAL A 83 11.45 -13.27 3.94
C VAL A 83 12.86 -13.45 3.39
N GLU A 84 13.83 -13.00 4.16
CA GLU A 84 15.25 -13.27 3.93
C GLU A 84 15.79 -14.08 5.09
N HIS A 85 16.54 -15.14 4.75
CA HIS A 85 17.34 -15.87 5.72
C HIS A 85 18.67 -15.14 5.86
N TYR A 86 18.97 -14.69 7.08
CA TYR A 86 20.23 -14.03 7.37
C TYR A 86 20.90 -14.72 8.55
N PHE A 87 22.22 -14.76 8.51
CA PHE A 87 23.01 -15.21 9.66
C PHE A 87 23.20 -14.01 10.59
N SER A 88 22.66 -14.09 11.79
CA SER A 88 22.79 -13.03 12.78
C SER A 88 24.13 -13.15 13.49
N PRO A 89 25.05 -12.17 13.33
CA PRO A 89 26.36 -12.23 13.97
C PRO A 89 26.27 -12.09 15.51
N LEU A 90 25.13 -11.60 16.02
CA LEU A 90 24.90 -11.42 17.46
C LEU A 90 24.38 -12.69 18.14
N SER A 91 23.52 -13.46 17.47
CA SER A 91 22.98 -14.71 18.01
C SER A 91 23.75 -15.94 17.53
N GLY A 92 24.57 -15.81 16.48
CA GLY A 92 25.29 -16.92 15.85
C GLY A 92 24.37 -17.94 15.19
N GLN A 93 23.12 -17.56 14.90
CA GLN A 93 22.09 -18.43 14.34
C GLN A 93 21.53 -17.88 13.03
N TRP A 94 20.95 -18.80 12.24
CA TRP A 94 20.14 -18.43 11.08
C TRP A 94 18.80 -17.90 11.55
N GLU A 95 18.50 -16.65 11.21
CA GLU A 95 17.26 -15.97 11.54
C GLU A 95 16.47 -15.63 10.28
N ILE A 96 15.14 -15.63 10.41
CA ILE A 96 14.21 -15.26 9.33
C ILE A 96 13.79 -13.81 9.55
N ARG A 97 14.23 -12.92 8.66
CA ARG A 97 13.83 -11.51 8.70
C ARG A 97 12.86 -11.20 7.59
N VAL A 98 11.82 -10.44 7.92
CA VAL A 98 10.88 -9.91 6.93
C VAL A 98 11.56 -8.80 6.13
N GLN A 99 11.48 -8.85 4.81
CA GLN A 99 12.03 -7.79 3.95
C GLN A 99 11.37 -6.43 4.29
N SER A 100 12.17 -5.50 4.80
CA SER A 100 11.73 -4.15 5.17
C SER A 100 11.41 -3.30 3.94
N THR A 101 12.11 -3.53 2.83
CA THR A 101 12.08 -2.73 1.61
C THR A 101 10.98 -3.07 0.62
N ALA A 102 10.22 -4.15 0.83
CA ALA A 102 9.29 -4.61 -0.19
C ALA A 102 8.22 -3.54 -0.50
N PHE A 103 7.70 -2.80 0.47
CA PHE A 103 6.44 -2.07 0.24
C PHE A 103 6.64 -0.73 -0.48
N ASP A 104 7.69 0.01 -0.13
CA ASP A 104 7.97 1.33 -0.72
C ASP A 104 8.64 1.24 -2.09
N ARG A 105 9.26 0.10 -2.41
CA ARG A 105 9.92 -0.15 -3.69
C ARG A 105 9.05 -0.92 -4.68
N MET A 106 8.03 -1.64 -4.19
CA MET A 106 7.08 -2.37 -5.03
C MET A 106 6.28 -1.43 -5.93
N GLY A 107 6.23 -1.76 -7.22
CA GLY A 107 5.28 -1.13 -8.13
C GLY A 107 3.83 -1.48 -7.78
N GLN A 108 2.88 -0.69 -8.30
CA GLN A 108 1.44 -1.01 -8.17
C GLN A 108 1.07 -2.45 -8.56
N PRO A 109 1.54 -3.04 -9.69
CA PRO A 109 1.16 -4.41 -10.05
C PRO A 109 1.71 -5.46 -9.08
N GLU A 110 2.93 -5.25 -8.58
CA GLU A 110 3.57 -6.14 -7.61
C GLU A 110 2.85 -6.09 -6.26
N PHE A 111 2.47 -4.88 -5.82
CA PHE A 111 1.65 -4.72 -4.62
C PHE A 111 0.26 -5.32 -4.78
N ALA A 112 -0.38 -5.18 -5.94
CA ALA A 112 -1.69 -5.79 -6.19
C ALA A 112 -1.61 -7.33 -6.14
N ALA A 113 -0.53 -7.92 -6.67
CA ALA A 113 -0.28 -9.36 -6.57
C ALA A 113 -0.06 -9.80 -5.12
N PHE A 114 0.79 -9.08 -4.36
CA PHE A 114 0.96 -9.32 -2.93
C PHE A 114 -0.39 -9.24 -2.19
N PHE A 115 -1.16 -8.18 -2.45
CA PHE A 115 -2.39 -7.92 -1.71
C PHE A 115 -3.43 -9.02 -1.94
N ARG A 116 -3.60 -9.47 -3.18
CA ARG A 116 -4.47 -10.60 -3.51
C ARG A 116 -4.02 -11.89 -2.82
N LEU A 117 -2.71 -12.16 -2.82
CA LEU A 117 -2.17 -13.34 -2.14
C LEU A 117 -2.39 -13.27 -0.62
N ALA A 118 -2.18 -12.10 -0.02
CA ALA A 118 -2.39 -11.86 1.40
C ALA A 118 -3.87 -12.03 1.79
N GLN A 119 -4.81 -11.48 1.01
CA GLN A 119 -6.25 -11.67 1.22
C GLN A 119 -6.63 -13.15 1.19
N MET A 120 -6.21 -13.86 0.14
CA MET A 120 -6.52 -15.28 -0.02
C MET A 120 -5.99 -16.12 1.14
N ARG A 121 -4.73 -15.90 1.54
CA ARG A 121 -4.09 -16.63 2.63
C ARG A 121 -4.69 -16.29 3.99
N PHE A 122 -5.02 -15.02 4.23
CA PHE A 122 -5.66 -14.58 5.46
C PHE A 122 -7.05 -15.22 5.60
N ALA A 123 -7.88 -15.15 4.55
CA ALA A 123 -9.22 -15.72 4.57
C ALA A 123 -9.19 -17.25 4.77
N GLN A 124 -8.22 -17.95 4.16
CA GLN A 124 -8.00 -19.39 4.40
C GLN A 124 -7.66 -19.71 5.86
N GLN A 125 -6.84 -18.89 6.52
CA GLN A 125 -6.37 -19.16 7.88
C GLN A 125 -7.37 -18.72 8.94
N MET A 126 -8.04 -17.58 8.74
CA MET A 126 -8.88 -16.91 9.73
C MET A 126 -10.37 -17.13 9.52
N GLY A 127 -10.79 -17.62 8.34
CA GLY A 127 -12.18 -17.90 8.03
C GLY A 127 -13.06 -16.68 7.74
N PHE A 128 -12.49 -15.47 7.64
CA PHE A 128 -13.20 -14.25 7.24
C PHE A 128 -12.30 -13.33 6.40
N ASP A 129 -12.94 -12.47 5.59
CA ASP A 129 -12.23 -11.46 4.77
C ASP A 129 -12.50 -10.04 5.32
N PRO A 130 -11.49 -9.40 5.93
CA PRO A 130 -11.62 -8.05 6.48
C PRO A 130 -11.62 -6.96 5.39
N TRP A 131 -11.29 -7.31 4.14
CA TRP A 131 -11.31 -6.39 3.00
C TRP A 131 -12.60 -6.50 2.17
N ALA A 132 -13.50 -7.44 2.48
CA ALA A 132 -14.76 -7.62 1.77
C ALA A 132 -15.73 -6.41 1.88
N VAL A 133 -15.56 -5.57 2.91
CA VAL A 133 -16.44 -4.42 3.18
C VAL A 133 -16.24 -3.26 2.16
N GLY A 134 -15.21 -3.33 1.29
CA GLY A 134 -14.85 -2.26 0.36
C GLY A 134 -15.25 -2.46 -1.11
N SER A 135 -15.98 -3.51 -1.48
CA SER A 135 -16.39 -3.77 -2.88
C SER A 135 -17.84 -3.40 -3.22
N ALA A 136 -18.56 -2.76 -2.29
CA ALA A 136 -19.91 -2.26 -2.52
C ALA A 136 -19.91 -0.73 -2.67
N ALA A 137 -19.51 -0.25 -3.87
CA ALA A 137 -20.00 0.97 -4.55
C ALA A 137 -19.11 1.29 -5.76
#